data_AF-A0AAW8QZD4-F1
#
_entry.id   AF-A0AAW8QZD4-F1
#
_cell.length_a   1.000
_cell.length_b   1.000
_cell.length_c   1.000
_cell.angle_alpha   90.00
_cell.angle_beta   90.00
_cell.angle_gamma   90.00
#
_symmetry.space_group_name_H-M   'P 1'
#
loop_
_entity.id
_entity.type
_entity.pdbx_description
1 polymer ?
#
loop_
_entity_poly.entity_id
_entity_poly.type
_entity_poly.pdbx_seq_one_letter_code
_entity_poly.pdbx_strand_id
1 'polypeptide(L)'
;MKNLAVIFALGCASTLIATQSLAAYESADSSYHENSIPTQNKPDAWASVERDTLRYPSRASSNSTSGCATVKYIVTPSNEVKDVRVVKATDKGFAQAAKRAIEKWDFSKVDGAFVETDTPKQTRFEFCKDVSTEACLVKQQSYCDGDDVIAAVHRSINPADIGNTQQQKSRVNRAMTFEQKFQ
;
A
#
# COMPACT_ATOMS: atom_id res chain seq x y z
N MET A 1 -11.36 5.38 -60.09
CA MET A 1 -10.64 4.09 -60.17
C MET A 1 -9.21 4.41 -60.59
N LYS A 2 -8.23 4.24 -59.68
CA LYS A 2 -6.82 4.56 -59.92
C LYS A 2 -6.15 3.33 -60.53
N ASN A 3 -5.69 3.43 -61.78
CA ASN A 3 -4.88 2.40 -62.41
C ASN A 3 -3.40 2.68 -62.13
N LEU A 4 -2.78 1.78 -61.37
CA LEU A 4 -1.34 1.64 -61.20
C LEU A 4 -0.79 0.89 -62.42
N ALA A 5 0.29 1.39 -63.01
CA ALA A 5 1.15 0.62 -63.89
C ALA A 5 2.61 0.79 -63.44
N VAL A 6 3.20 -0.35 -63.10
CA VAL A 6 4.57 -0.58 -62.64
C VAL A 6 5.44 -0.87 -63.87
N ILE A 7 6.67 -0.37 -63.91
CA ILE A 7 7.71 -0.95 -64.78
C ILE A 7 9.02 -1.12 -64.00
N PHE A 8 9.49 -2.37 -64.06
CA PHE A 8 10.70 -2.95 -63.50
C PHE A 8 11.98 -2.51 -64.22
N ALA A 9 13.10 -2.51 -63.50
CA ALA A 9 14.41 -2.75 -64.09
C ALA A 9 15.21 -3.74 -63.22
N LEU A 10 15.62 -4.83 -63.89
CA LEU A 10 16.43 -5.94 -63.42
C LEU A 10 17.91 -5.54 -63.31
N GLY A 11 18.62 -6.12 -62.34
CA GLY A 11 20.07 -6.07 -62.27
C GLY A 11 20.62 -6.95 -61.16
N CYS A 12 20.81 -8.24 -61.45
CA CYS A 12 21.56 -9.16 -60.60
C CYS A 12 23.07 -8.90 -60.74
N ALA A 13 23.76 -8.65 -59.63
CA ALA A 13 25.20 -8.89 -59.52
C ALA A 13 25.47 -9.58 -58.17
N SER A 14 25.89 -10.83 -58.27
CA SER A 14 26.35 -11.66 -57.15
C SER A 14 27.69 -11.14 -56.65
N THR A 15 27.75 -10.71 -55.39
CA THR A 15 29.01 -10.58 -54.66
C THR A 15 28.90 -11.30 -53.34
N LEU A 16 29.63 -12.43 -53.25
CA LEU A 16 29.99 -13.12 -52.03
C LEU A 16 30.80 -12.15 -51.15
N ILE A 17 30.35 -11.87 -49.92
CA ILE A 17 31.22 -11.31 -48.89
C ILE A 17 30.97 -12.05 -47.58
N ALA A 18 32.10 -12.44 -47.00
CA ALA A 18 32.30 -13.32 -45.86
C ALA A 18 31.69 -12.80 -44.55
N THR A 19 31.46 -13.76 -43.66
CA THR A 19 31.29 -13.60 -42.22
C THR A 19 32.27 -12.61 -41.60
N GLN A 20 31.78 -11.72 -40.73
CA GLN A 20 32.52 -11.24 -39.55
C GLN A 20 31.60 -10.50 -38.55
N SER A 21 31.57 -11.06 -37.33
CA SER A 21 31.58 -10.38 -36.02
C SER A 21 30.56 -9.26 -35.74
N LEU A 22 29.62 -9.54 -34.82
CA LEU A 22 28.89 -8.53 -34.07
C LEU A 22 29.85 -7.86 -33.06
N ALA A 23 30.47 -6.75 -33.46
CA ALA A 23 31.10 -5.81 -32.54
C ALA A 23 30.12 -4.66 -32.26
N ALA A 24 29.98 -4.37 -30.97
CA ALA A 24 29.08 -3.38 -30.38
C ALA A 24 29.30 -1.97 -30.94
N TYR A 25 28.21 -1.21 -31.09
CA TYR A 25 28.29 0.22 -31.36
C TYR A 25 28.36 0.98 -30.03
N GLU A 26 29.46 1.71 -29.85
CA GLU A 26 29.60 2.81 -28.92
C GLU A 26 28.83 4.03 -29.41
N SER A 27 28.25 4.78 -28.48
CA SER A 27 28.21 6.24 -28.59
C SER A 27 28.39 6.86 -27.21
N ALA A 28 29.61 7.29 -26.92
CA ALA A 28 29.92 8.27 -25.90
C ALA A 28 30.04 9.66 -26.59
N ASP A 29 29.55 10.73 -25.97
CA ASP A 29 30.43 11.72 -25.30
C ASP A 29 29.64 12.89 -24.68
N SER A 30 30.28 13.48 -23.66
CA SER A 30 30.02 14.72 -22.90
C SER A 30 29.35 14.49 -21.53
N SER A 31 30.06 14.10 -20.47
CA SER A 31 31.26 14.63 -19.77
C SER A 31 30.92 15.58 -18.60
N TYR A 32 30.84 14.96 -17.41
CA TYR A 32 31.18 15.41 -16.05
C TYR A 32 30.41 16.55 -15.34
N HIS A 33 29.74 16.20 -14.24
CA HIS A 33 30.36 16.40 -12.93
C HIS A 33 29.98 15.30 -11.93
N GLU A 34 31.00 14.94 -11.18
CA GLU A 34 31.17 13.77 -10.34
C GLU A 34 30.58 13.94 -8.91
N ASN A 35 30.21 12.81 -8.31
CA ASN A 35 29.90 12.58 -6.89
C ASN A 35 28.60 13.14 -6.30
N SER A 36 27.57 12.29 -6.32
CA SER A 36 27.09 11.70 -5.06
C SER A 36 26.18 10.51 -5.35
N ILE A 37 26.62 9.33 -4.94
CA ILE A 37 25.75 8.19 -4.63
C ILE A 37 24.59 8.75 -3.78
N PRO A 38 23.30 8.59 -4.15
CA PRO A 38 22.23 8.88 -3.21
C PRO A 38 22.45 7.94 -2.03
N THR A 39 22.91 8.54 -0.93
CA THR A 39 23.22 7.87 0.32
C THR A 39 22.07 6.95 0.68
N GLN A 40 22.40 5.68 0.93
CA GLN A 40 21.43 4.75 1.46
C GLN A 40 20.73 5.31 2.72
N ASN A 41 19.42 5.15 2.73
CA ASN A 41 18.59 4.86 3.90
C ASN A 41 18.38 5.98 4.93
N LYS A 42 17.29 6.75 4.75
CA LYS A 42 16.37 6.98 5.85
C LYS A 42 15.18 6.04 5.62
N PRO A 43 14.84 5.10 6.53
CA PRO A 43 13.51 4.50 6.46
C PRO A 43 12.51 5.65 6.42
N ASP A 44 11.47 5.54 5.59
CA ASP A 44 10.41 6.54 5.56
C ASP A 44 9.92 6.72 7.00
N ALA A 45 10.30 7.83 7.63
CA ALA A 45 9.99 8.08 9.05
C ALA A 45 8.47 8.08 9.26
N TRP A 46 7.71 8.31 8.19
CA TRP A 46 6.26 8.12 8.10
C TRP A 46 5.81 6.68 8.42
N ALA A 47 6.57 5.67 8.00
CA ALA A 47 6.30 4.25 8.22
C ALA A 47 6.58 3.80 9.67
N SER A 48 7.43 4.53 10.40
CA SER A 48 7.80 4.20 11.78
C SER A 48 6.85 4.76 12.85
N VAL A 49 5.79 5.47 12.44
CA VAL A 49 4.85 6.11 13.36
C VAL A 49 3.78 5.14 13.83
N GLU A 50 3.50 5.13 15.13
CA GLU A 50 2.35 4.48 15.73
C GLU A 50 1.04 5.12 15.25
N ARG A 51 0.33 4.44 14.35
CA ARG A 51 -0.95 4.89 13.74
C ARG A 51 -2.18 4.16 14.27
N ASP A 52 -2.09 3.59 15.47
CA ASP A 52 -3.02 2.58 16.05
C ASP A 52 -4.38 3.12 16.52
N THR A 53 -4.89 4.18 15.89
CA THR A 53 -6.12 4.88 16.31
C THR A 53 -7.34 4.51 15.46
N LEU A 54 -7.16 3.72 14.41
CA LEU A 54 -8.21 3.44 13.44
C LEU A 54 -9.23 2.44 14.00
N ARG A 55 -10.41 2.96 14.38
CA ARG A 55 -11.53 2.16 14.85
C ARG A 55 -12.57 1.97 13.75
N TYR A 56 -12.98 0.73 13.55
CA TYR A 56 -14.08 0.39 12.64
C TYR A 56 -15.40 1.05 13.12
N PRO A 57 -16.20 1.71 12.25
CA PRO A 57 -17.46 2.33 12.67
C PRO A 57 -18.46 1.29 13.21
N SER A 58 -19.11 1.58 14.33
CA SER A 58 -20.09 0.67 14.97
C SER A 58 -21.27 0.33 14.05
N ARG A 59 -21.84 1.33 13.36
CA ARG A 59 -22.94 1.11 12.39
C ARG A 59 -22.53 0.23 11.20
N ALA A 60 -21.28 0.37 10.73
CA ALA A 60 -20.77 -0.45 9.62
C ALA A 60 -20.50 -1.89 10.07
N SER A 61 -20.05 -2.07 11.31
CA SER A 61 -19.88 -3.39 11.93
C SER A 61 -21.22 -4.12 12.05
N SER A 62 -22.29 -3.45 12.47
CA SER A 62 -23.64 -4.05 12.55
C SER A 62 -24.25 -4.39 11.18
N ASN A 63 -24.01 -3.56 10.16
CA ASN A 63 -24.59 -3.74 8.82
C ASN A 63 -23.70 -4.52 7.85
N SER A 64 -22.58 -5.07 8.33
CA SER A 64 -21.61 -5.83 7.52
C SER A 64 -21.10 -5.10 6.27
N THR A 65 -20.95 -3.78 6.34
CA THR A 65 -20.60 -2.96 5.16
C THR A 65 -19.11 -2.71 5.11
N SER A 66 -18.47 -3.01 3.98
CA SER A 66 -17.09 -2.59 3.68
C SER A 66 -17.10 -1.29 2.87
N GLY A 67 -16.00 -0.54 2.91
CA GLY A 67 -15.91 0.74 2.20
C GLY A 67 -14.56 1.39 2.36
N CYS A 68 -14.45 2.65 1.95
CA CYS A 68 -13.20 3.39 2.01
C CYS A 68 -13.41 4.88 2.32
N ALA A 69 -12.34 5.56 2.73
CA ALA A 69 -12.28 7.02 2.82
C ALA A 69 -10.88 7.55 2.49
N THR A 70 -10.80 8.70 1.82
CA THR A 70 -9.56 9.46 1.59
C THR A 70 -9.55 10.69 2.46
N VAL A 71 -8.48 10.88 3.22
CA VAL A 71 -8.25 12.05 4.08
C VAL A 71 -7.00 12.78 3.61
N LYS A 72 -7.10 14.10 3.43
CA LYS A 72 -5.97 15.00 3.23
C LYS A 72 -5.69 15.79 4.51
N TYR A 73 -4.44 16.05 4.78
CA TYR A 73 -3.98 16.83 5.93
C TYR A 73 -2.58 17.38 5.65
N ILE A 74 -2.10 18.26 6.52
CA ILE A 74 -0.74 18.83 6.48
C ILE A 74 0.01 18.30 7.68
N VAL A 75 1.26 17.93 7.45
CA VAL A 75 2.22 17.63 8.50
C VAL A 75 3.23 18.77 8.55
N THR A 76 3.45 19.33 9.73
CA THR A 76 4.41 20.42 9.95
C THR A 76 5.80 19.88 10.34
N PRO A 77 6.86 20.70 10.26
CA PRO A 77 8.19 20.35 10.78
C PRO A 77 8.22 20.11 12.30
N SER A 78 7.22 20.62 13.04
CA SER A 78 7.02 20.35 14.46
C SER A 78 6.29 19.03 14.74
N ASN A 79 6.12 18.18 13.73
CA ASN A 79 5.41 16.91 13.81
C ASN A 79 3.94 17.09 14.26
N GLU A 80 3.30 18.19 13.87
CA GLU A 80 1.86 18.41 14.10
C GLU A 80 1.04 18.06 12.87
N VAL A 81 -0.19 17.58 13.09
CA VAL A 81 -1.19 17.39 12.02
C VAL A 81 -2.15 18.56 11.99
N LYS A 82 -2.32 19.16 10.81
CA LYS A 82 -3.25 20.28 10.57
C LYS A 82 -4.12 20.04 9.33
N ASP A 83 -5.18 20.84 9.19
CA ASP A 83 -6.06 20.88 8.01
C ASP A 83 -6.65 19.53 7.57
N VAL A 84 -7.03 18.71 8.55
CA VAL A 84 -7.61 17.38 8.34
C VAL A 84 -8.98 17.47 7.66
N ARG A 85 -9.05 17.00 6.42
CA ARG A 85 -10.25 17.02 5.59
C ARG A 85 -10.48 15.70 4.85
N VAL A 86 -11.70 15.20 4.92
CA VAL A 86 -12.13 14.05 4.10
C VAL A 86 -12.46 14.56 2.70
N VAL A 87 -11.86 13.97 1.67
CA VAL A 87 -12.10 14.37 0.27
C VAL A 87 -12.91 13.35 -0.53
N LYS A 88 -12.90 12.09 -0.10
CA LYS A 88 -13.75 11.02 -0.65
C LYS A 88 -14.11 10.04 0.45
N ALA A 89 -15.31 9.47 0.39
CA ALA A 89 -15.69 8.32 1.21
C ALA A 89 -16.90 7.60 0.60
N THR A 90 -17.00 6.30 0.80
CA THR A 90 -18.18 5.52 0.38
C THR A 90 -19.35 5.68 1.34
N ASP A 91 -19.11 6.06 2.59
CA ASP A 91 -20.14 6.34 3.59
C ASP A 91 -19.66 7.38 4.62
N LYS A 92 -20.60 8.12 5.22
CA LYS A 92 -20.33 9.12 6.27
C LYS A 92 -19.68 8.52 7.51
N GLY A 93 -20.00 7.28 7.87
CA GLY A 93 -19.38 6.56 8.98
C GLY A 93 -17.89 6.33 8.77
N PHE A 94 -17.49 5.90 7.56
CA PHE A 94 -16.08 5.72 7.19
C PHE A 94 -15.35 7.06 7.15
N ALA A 95 -15.96 8.10 6.57
CA ALA A 95 -15.41 9.45 6.57
C ALA A 95 -15.06 9.92 7.99
N GLN A 96 -16.00 9.77 8.94
CA GLN A 96 -15.79 10.20 10.31
C GLN A 96 -14.75 9.34 11.05
N ALA A 97 -14.75 8.03 10.85
CA ALA A 97 -13.75 7.16 11.47
C ALA A 97 -12.33 7.46 10.98
N ALA A 98 -12.17 7.65 9.67
CA ALA A 98 -10.89 8.03 9.07
C ALA A 98 -10.40 9.39 9.59
N LYS A 99 -11.26 10.43 9.59
CA LYS A 99 -10.92 11.75 10.14
C LYS A 99 -10.47 11.67 11.60
N ARG A 100 -11.23 10.96 12.44
CA ARG A 100 -10.91 10.77 13.86
C ARG A 100 -9.60 10.01 14.09
N ALA A 101 -9.23 9.09 13.19
CA ALA A 101 -7.97 8.39 13.30
C ALA A 101 -6.79 9.36 13.10
N ILE A 102 -6.84 10.16 12.02
CA ILE A 102 -5.83 11.19 11.72
C ILE A 102 -5.73 12.23 12.85
N GLU A 103 -6.85 12.73 13.35
CA GLU A 103 -6.88 13.74 14.43
C GLU A 103 -6.27 13.24 15.76
N LYS A 104 -6.13 11.93 15.93
CA LYS A 104 -5.53 11.31 17.11
C LYS A 104 -4.09 10.88 16.89
N TRP A 105 -3.57 10.99 15.67
CA TRP A 105 -2.17 10.69 15.44
C TRP A 105 -1.31 11.70 16.18
N ASP A 106 -0.41 11.16 16.98
CA ASP A 106 0.52 11.93 17.78
C ASP A 106 1.93 11.61 17.31
N PHE A 107 2.45 12.49 16.46
CA PHE A 107 3.81 12.37 15.94
C PHE A 107 4.84 13.04 16.86
N SER A 108 4.44 13.56 18.04
CA SER A 108 5.36 14.24 18.96
C SER A 108 6.47 13.33 19.52
N LYS A 109 6.26 12.01 19.47
CA LYS A 109 7.22 10.99 19.91
C LYS A 109 8.26 10.62 18.85
N VAL A 110 8.13 11.14 17.63
CA VAL A 110 9.12 10.92 16.57
C VAL A 110 10.28 11.88 16.79
N ASP A 111 11.49 11.33 16.92
CA ASP A 111 12.70 12.15 17.10
C ASP A 111 13.02 12.94 15.83
N GLY A 112 13.17 14.26 16.01
CA GLY A 112 13.47 15.19 14.92
C GLY A 112 12.29 15.43 13.98
N ALA A 113 12.45 16.43 13.11
CA ALA A 113 11.50 16.70 12.05
C ALA A 113 11.59 15.62 10.98
N PHE A 114 10.46 14.98 10.62
CA PHE A 114 10.43 14.07 9.48
C PHE A 114 9.97 14.74 8.18
N VAL A 115 9.54 16.01 8.24
CA VAL A 115 9.32 16.88 7.08
C VAL A 115 10.04 18.21 7.31
N GLU A 116 10.62 18.79 6.26
CA GLU A 116 11.34 20.07 6.36
C GLU A 116 10.41 21.29 6.28
N THR A 117 9.25 21.12 5.63
CA THR A 117 8.23 22.14 5.43
C THR A 117 6.84 21.55 5.61
N ASP A 118 5.82 22.40 5.69
CA ASP A 118 4.41 22.00 5.71
C ASP A 118 4.08 21.13 4.50
N THR A 119 4.00 19.82 4.74
CA THR A 119 3.92 18.83 3.68
C THR A 119 2.50 18.29 3.60
N PRO A 120 1.80 18.44 2.46
CA PRO A 120 0.49 17.84 2.27
C PRO A 120 0.64 16.32 2.19
N LYS A 121 -0.22 15.61 2.91
CA LYS A 121 -0.32 14.16 2.90
C LYS A 121 -1.73 13.72 2.55
N GLN A 122 -1.83 12.53 1.99
CA GLN A 122 -3.09 11.90 1.63
C GLN A 122 -3.06 10.43 2.04
N THR A 123 -3.99 10.04 2.91
CA THR A 123 -4.13 8.66 3.37
C THR A 123 -5.47 8.10 2.91
N ARG A 124 -5.41 6.91 2.30
CA ARG A 124 -6.56 6.07 1.97
C ARG A 124 -6.79 5.07 3.10
N PHE A 125 -8.01 5.05 3.61
CA PHE A 125 -8.48 4.09 4.59
C PHE A 125 -9.37 3.06 3.90
N GLU A 126 -9.04 1.79 4.04
CA GLU A 126 -9.86 0.65 3.62
C GLU A 126 -10.52 0.04 4.84
N PHE A 127 -11.85 -0.08 4.82
CA PHE A 127 -12.64 -0.71 5.87
C PHE A 127 -13.21 -2.01 5.33
N CYS A 128 -12.71 -3.14 5.82
CA CYS A 128 -13.15 -4.46 5.35
C CYS A 128 -13.73 -5.29 6.49
N LYS A 129 -14.62 -6.20 6.14
CA LYS A 129 -15.19 -7.16 7.09
C LYS A 129 -14.89 -8.59 6.64
N ASP A 130 -14.58 -9.44 7.61
CA ASP A 130 -14.42 -10.90 7.43
C ASP A 130 -13.39 -11.30 6.35
N VAL A 131 -12.36 -10.48 6.16
CA VAL A 131 -11.21 -10.74 5.27
C VAL A 131 -9.91 -10.56 6.02
N SER A 132 -8.78 -11.00 5.45
CA SER A 132 -7.46 -10.69 6.00
C SER A 132 -7.07 -9.23 5.75
N THR A 133 -6.11 -8.71 6.50
CA THR A 133 -5.60 -7.33 6.30
C THR A 133 -4.98 -7.18 4.92
N GLU A 134 -4.24 -8.18 4.46
CA GLU A 134 -3.60 -8.22 3.14
C GLU A 134 -4.65 -8.15 2.03
N ALA A 135 -5.71 -8.95 2.15
CA ALA A 135 -6.83 -8.93 1.21
C ALA A 135 -7.55 -7.57 1.23
N CYS A 136 -7.62 -6.91 2.38
CA CYS A 136 -8.21 -5.57 2.50
C CYS A 136 -7.38 -4.48 1.80
N LEU A 137 -6.05 -4.61 1.81
CA LEU A 137 -5.12 -3.63 1.22
C LEU A 137 -5.04 -3.71 -0.32
N VAL A 138 -5.27 -4.88 -0.91
CA VAL A 138 -5.02 -5.17 -2.33
C VAL A 138 -6.14 -4.65 -3.28
N LYS A 139 -7.13 -3.88 -2.80
CA LYS A 139 -8.22 -3.39 -3.67
C LYS A 139 -7.69 -2.51 -4.81
N GLN A 140 -7.59 -3.11 -6.01
CA GLN A 140 -7.00 -2.51 -7.23
C GLN A 140 -7.83 -1.39 -7.84
N GLN A 141 -9.11 -1.28 -7.48
CA GLN A 141 -10.03 -0.23 -7.94
C GLN A 141 -10.79 0.34 -6.74
N SER A 142 -10.05 0.91 -5.79
CA SER A 142 -10.69 1.65 -4.70
C SER A 142 -11.30 2.94 -5.26
N TYR A 143 -12.55 3.23 -4.88
CA TYR A 143 -13.18 4.53 -5.09
C TYR A 143 -12.38 5.68 -4.42
N CYS A 144 -11.60 5.32 -3.42
CA CYS A 144 -10.75 6.22 -2.64
C CYS A 144 -9.31 6.18 -3.15
N ASP A 145 -8.68 7.33 -3.20
CA ASP A 145 -7.30 7.50 -3.65
C ASP A 145 -6.39 7.78 -2.45
N GLY A 146 -5.08 7.57 -2.57
CA GLY A 146 -4.09 7.86 -1.53
C GLY A 146 -2.87 6.97 -1.63
N ASP A 147 -1.69 7.58 -1.49
CA ASP A 147 -0.40 6.89 -1.58
C ASP A 147 -0.10 6.11 -0.30
N ASP A 148 -0.52 6.64 0.86
CA ASP A 148 -0.52 5.94 2.14
C ASP A 148 -1.84 5.17 2.29
N VAL A 149 -1.78 3.86 2.52
CA VAL A 149 -2.96 2.99 2.62
C VAL A 149 -3.00 2.31 3.98
N ILE A 150 -4.12 2.43 4.69
CA ILE A 150 -4.34 1.82 6.00
C ILE A 150 -5.62 1.01 5.96
N ALA A 151 -5.56 -0.24 6.43
CA ALA A 151 -6.71 -1.13 6.52
C ALA A 151 -7.22 -1.24 7.96
N ALA A 152 -8.53 -1.09 8.15
CA ALA A 152 -9.26 -1.52 9.34
C ALA A 152 -10.13 -2.73 9.00
N VAL A 153 -9.81 -3.86 9.63
CA VAL A 153 -10.56 -5.09 9.46
C VAL A 153 -11.43 -5.35 10.68
N HIS A 154 -12.72 -5.52 10.46
CA HIS A 154 -13.64 -6.06 11.46
C HIS A 154 -13.84 -7.57 11.21
N ARG A 155 -13.65 -8.41 12.22
CA ARG A 155 -14.01 -9.82 12.17
C ARG A 155 -15.25 -10.07 12.99
N SER A 156 -16.30 -10.56 12.35
CA SER A 156 -17.44 -11.14 13.03
C SER A 156 -17.00 -12.46 13.66
N ILE A 157 -17.22 -12.64 14.96
CA ILE A 157 -17.04 -13.95 15.58
C ILE A 157 -18.30 -14.75 15.27
N ASN A 158 -18.17 -15.84 14.51
CA ASN A 158 -19.29 -16.75 14.32
C ASN A 158 -19.47 -17.58 15.60
N PRO A 159 -20.68 -17.67 16.19
CA PRO A 159 -20.92 -18.49 17.38
C PRO A 159 -20.46 -19.96 17.23
N ALA A 160 -20.48 -20.49 16.00
CA ALA A 160 -19.96 -21.83 15.71
C ALA A 160 -18.43 -21.96 15.94
N ASP A 161 -17.66 -20.88 15.75
CA ASP A 161 -16.19 -20.87 15.96
C ASP A 161 -15.84 -20.79 17.45
N ILE A 162 -16.74 -20.24 18.28
CA ILE A 162 -16.56 -20.14 19.73
C ILE A 162 -16.59 -21.53 20.37
N GLY A 163 -17.48 -22.41 19.90
CA GLY A 163 -17.64 -23.78 20.41
C GLY A 163 -16.39 -24.64 20.20
N ASN A 164 -15.74 -24.50 19.05
CA ASN A 164 -14.54 -25.28 18.69
C ASN A 164 -13.30 -24.81 19.47
N THR A 165 -13.21 -23.52 19.77
CA THR A 165 -12.06 -22.94 20.49
C THR A 165 -12.01 -23.40 21.96
N GLN A 166 -13.17 -23.53 22.62
CA GLN A 166 -13.25 -24.08 23.99
C GLN A 166 -12.95 -25.58 24.02
N GLN A 167 -13.43 -26.33 23.04
CA GLN A 167 -13.17 -27.77 22.95
C GLN A 167 -11.70 -28.07 22.61
N GLN A 168 -11.05 -27.27 21.78
CA GLN A 168 -9.60 -27.37 21.52
C GLN A 168 -8.77 -27.03 22.76
N LYS A 169 -9.10 -25.95 23.51
CA LYS A 169 -8.42 -25.63 24.78
C LYS A 169 -8.57 -26.77 25.81
N SER A 170 -9.76 -27.37 25.91
CA SER A 170 -9.99 -28.54 26.78
C SER A 170 -9.18 -29.77 26.36
N ARG A 171 -9.09 -30.06 25.06
CA ARG A 171 -8.29 -31.19 24.53
C ARG A 171 -6.79 -31.00 24.73
N VAL A 172 -6.27 -29.78 24.52
CA VAL A 172 -4.85 -29.46 24.76
C VAL A 172 -4.52 -29.57 26.24
N ASN A 173 -5.35 -29.02 27.13
CA ASN A 173 -5.14 -29.15 28.58
C ASN A 173 -5.18 -30.61 29.04
N ARG A 174 -6.05 -31.43 28.44
CA ARG A 174 -6.13 -32.87 28.74
C ARG A 174 -4.93 -33.64 28.20
N ALA A 175 -4.39 -33.27 27.03
CA ALA A 175 -3.17 -33.86 26.47
C ALA A 175 -1.93 -33.52 27.32
N MET A 176 -1.78 -32.27 27.74
CA MET A 176 -0.67 -31.85 28.63
C MET A 176 -0.75 -32.53 30.01
N THR A 177 -1.95 -32.73 30.55
CA THR A 177 -2.13 -33.48 31.81
C THR A 177 -1.80 -34.98 31.66
N PHE A 178 -1.94 -35.52 30.44
CA PHE A 178 -1.61 -36.92 30.16
C PHE A 178 -0.09 -37.10 30.07
N GLU A 179 0.64 -36.24 29.33
CA GLU A 179 2.10 -36.32 29.23
C GLU A 179 2.84 -36.13 30.57
N GLN A 180 2.32 -35.29 31.47
CA GLN A 180 2.89 -35.13 32.81
C GLN A 180 2.69 -36.34 33.75
N LYS A 181 1.86 -37.32 33.36
CA LYS A 181 1.69 -38.58 34.10
C LYS A 181 2.56 -39.73 33.58
N PHE A 182 3.32 -39.54 32.50
CA PHE A 182 4.21 -40.54 31.91
C PHE A 182 5.70 -40.12 31.92
N GLN A 183 6.09 -39.23 32.82
CA GLN A 183 7.47 -38.94 33.19
C GLN A 183 7.72 -39.26 34.66
#